data_AF-A0A9D5UKI1-F1
#
_entry.id   AF-A0A9D5UKI1-F1
#
_cell.length_a   1.000
_cell.length_b   1.000
_cell.length_c   1.000
_cell.angle_alpha   90.00
_cell.angle_beta   90.00
_cell.angle_gamma   90.00
#
_symmetry.space_group_name_H-M   'P 1'
#
loop_
_entity.id
_entity.type
_entity.pdbx_description
1 polymer ?
#
loop_
_entity_poly.entity_id
_entity_poly.type
_entity_poly.pdbx_seq_one_letter_code
_entity_poly.pdbx_strand_id
1 'polypeptide(L)'
;MKQLVLPTAIILAALMAIAALPIPSIEYYGFLKFVTLLGSGVIIYYFYSIKEYFWIPFLIIVLILFNPVSPFHLGREVWVYANLLASGFFGFISYKLKKK
;
A
#
# COMPACT_ATOMS: atom_id res chain seq x y z
N MET A 1 -2.89 12.28 -14.33
CA MET A 1 -2.33 11.48 -13.21
C MET A 1 -3.40 10.94 -12.25
N LYS A 2 -4.33 11.77 -11.75
CA LYS A 2 -5.37 11.32 -10.80
C LYS A 2 -6.17 10.08 -11.25
N GLN A 3 -6.48 9.97 -12.55
CA GLN A 3 -7.15 8.80 -13.16
C GLN A 3 -6.36 7.48 -13.01
N LEU A 4 -5.04 7.54 -12.83
CA LEU A 4 -4.18 6.37 -12.57
C LEU A 4 -4.03 6.11 -11.07
N VAL A 5 -3.92 7.17 -10.25
CA VAL A 5 -3.63 7.05 -8.81
C VAL A 5 -4.81 6.49 -8.02
N LEU A 6 -6.04 6.85 -8.39
CA LEU A 6 -7.24 6.31 -7.75
C LEU A 6 -7.35 4.77 -7.89
N PRO A 7 -7.31 4.17 -9.10
CA PRO A 7 -7.36 2.72 -9.22
C PRO A 7 -6.14 2.06 -8.56
N THR A 8 -4.95 2.67 -8.59
CA THR A 8 -3.79 2.15 -7.83
C THR A 8 -4.11 2.03 -6.34
N ALA A 9 -4.65 3.06 -5.70
CA ALA A 9 -4.99 3.02 -4.28
C ALA A 9 -6.07 1.96 -3.98
N ILE A 10 -7.07 1.79 -4.85
CA ILE A 10 -8.12 0.77 -4.69
C ILE A 10 -7.53 -0.64 -4.80
N ILE A 11 -6.69 -0.88 -5.81
CA ILE A 11 -6.04 -2.19 -6.02
C ILE A 11 -5.16 -2.54 -4.83
N LEU A 12 -4.35 -1.61 -4.33
CA LEU A 12 -3.53 -1.84 -3.14
C LEU A 12 -4.38 -2.13 -1.90
N ALA A 13 -5.46 -1.39 -1.69
CA ALA A 13 -6.37 -1.64 -0.57
C ALA A 13 -6.95 -3.06 -0.62
N ALA A 14 -7.42 -3.49 -1.79
CA ALA A 14 -8.00 -4.82 -1.99
C ALA A 14 -6.96 -5.94 -1.81
N LEU A 15 -5.76 -5.81 -2.39
CA LEU A 15 -4.70 -6.80 -2.23
C LEU A 15 -4.25 -6.90 -0.76
N MET A 16 -4.09 -5.78 -0.06
CA MET A 16 -3.76 -5.81 1.37
C MET A 16 -4.86 -6.47 2.23
N ALA A 17 -6.14 -6.28 1.89
CA ALA A 17 -7.24 -6.97 2.57
C ALA A 17 -7.18 -8.50 2.36
N ILE A 18 -6.90 -8.93 1.12
CA ILE A 18 -6.73 -10.36 0.81
C ILE A 18 -5.51 -10.93 1.54
N ALA A 19 -4.42 -10.17 1.66
CA ALA A 19 -3.22 -10.55 2.38
C ALA A 19 -3.44 -10.80 3.89
N ALA A 20 -4.53 -10.26 4.46
CA ALA A 20 -4.88 -10.46 5.87
C ALA A 20 -5.67 -11.76 6.11
N LEU A 21 -6.16 -12.43 5.06
CA LEU A 21 -6.89 -13.69 5.18
C LEU A 21 -5.93 -14.86 5.50
N PRO A 22 -6.41 -16.00 6.03
CA PRO A 22 -5.55 -17.14 6.34
C PRO A 22 -5.10 -17.97 5.12
N ILE A 23 -5.33 -17.46 3.90
CA ILE A 23 -5.19 -18.13 2.60
C ILE A 23 -3.86 -17.87 1.85
N PRO A 24 -3.18 -16.71 1.94
CA PRO A 24 -2.14 -16.33 1.00
C PRO A 24 -0.92 -17.25 0.99
N SER A 25 -0.47 -17.62 -0.22
CA SER A 25 0.78 -18.34 -0.45
C SER A 25 2.00 -17.45 -0.25
N ILE A 26 3.18 -18.06 -0.10
CA ILE A 26 4.46 -17.31 -0.02
C ILE A 26 4.68 -16.44 -1.27
N GLU A 27 4.30 -16.95 -2.44
CA GLU A 27 4.41 -16.24 -3.72
C GLU A 27 3.54 -14.97 -3.74
N TYR A 28 2.35 -15.05 -3.12
CA TYR A 28 1.45 -13.91 -2.98
C TYR A 28 2.11 -12.76 -2.23
N TYR A 29 2.85 -13.04 -1.15
CA TYR A 29 3.55 -12.01 -0.39
C TYR A 29 4.71 -11.37 -1.19
N GLY A 30 5.40 -12.16 -2.01
CA GLY A 30 6.41 -11.63 -2.93
C GLY A 30 5.78 -10.65 -3.93
N PHE A 31 4.72 -11.08 -4.60
CA PHE A 31 3.94 -10.25 -5.53
C PHE A 31 3.40 -8.97 -4.86
N LEU A 32 2.81 -9.12 -3.66
CA LEU A 32 2.24 -8.01 -2.90
C LEU A 32 3.29 -6.93 -2.59
N LYS A 33 4.49 -7.33 -2.16
CA LYS A 33 5.60 -6.41 -1.90
C LYS A 33 6.01 -5.63 -3.15
N PHE A 34 6.16 -6.30 -4.29
CA PHE A 34 6.48 -5.65 -5.57
C PHE A 34 5.41 -4.66 -6.01
N VAL A 35 4.14 -5.06 -6.00
CA VAL A 35 3.04 -4.18 -6.41
C VAL A 35 2.88 -3.00 -5.44
N THR A 36 3.08 -3.23 -4.15
CA THR A 36 3.03 -2.17 -3.14
C THR A 36 4.16 -1.16 -3.30
N LEU A 37 5.38 -1.61 -3.61
CA LEU A 37 6.52 -0.74 -3.90
C LEU A 37 6.19 0.22 -5.06
N LEU A 38 5.76 -0.34 -6.20
CA LEU A 38 5.43 0.45 -7.40
C LEU A 38 4.23 1.37 -7.17
N GLY A 39 3.14 0.82 -6.62
CA GLY A 39 1.91 1.57 -6.41
C GLY A 39 2.07 2.69 -5.38
N SER A 40 2.80 2.46 -4.29
CA SER A 40 3.11 3.51 -3.30
C SER A 40 3.98 4.60 -3.91
N GLY A 41 4.98 4.23 -4.74
CA GLY A 41 5.80 5.19 -5.47
C GLY A 41 4.99 6.12 -6.38
N VAL A 42 4.02 5.56 -7.13
CA VAL A 42 3.10 6.34 -7.97
C VAL A 42 2.25 7.30 -7.13
N ILE A 43 1.72 6.85 -6.00
CA ILE A 43 0.90 7.69 -5.10
C ILE A 43 1.74 8.79 -4.45
N ILE A 44 2.98 8.50 -4.03
CA ILE A 44 3.93 9.49 -3.50
C ILE A 44 4.22 10.57 -4.54
N TYR A 45 4.57 10.16 -5.77
CA TYR A 45 4.85 11.10 -6.86
C TYR A 45 3.65 12.02 -7.13
N TYR A 46 2.44 11.46 -7.12
CA TYR A 46 1.23 12.26 -7.24
C TYR A 46 1.08 13.30 -6.13
N PHE A 47 1.15 12.89 -4.86
CA PHE A 47 1.02 13.81 -3.73
C PHE A 47 2.11 14.89 -3.72
N TYR A 48 3.34 14.53 -4.08
CA TYR A 48 4.44 15.46 -4.25
C TYR A 48 4.14 16.49 -5.36
N SER A 49 3.61 16.04 -6.51
CA SER A 49 3.28 16.91 -7.65
C SER A 49 2.19 17.94 -7.35
N ILE A 50 1.25 17.61 -6.46
CA ILE A 50 0.19 18.54 -6.02
C ILE A 50 0.55 19.30 -4.74
N LYS A 51 1.82 19.22 -4.30
CA LYS A 51 2.36 19.86 -3.09
C LYS A 51 1.60 19.49 -1.80
N GLU A 52 0.99 18.30 -1.75
CA GLU A 52 0.31 17.79 -0.57
C GLU A 52 1.20 16.77 0.15
N TYR A 53 2.09 17.27 1.02
CA TYR A 53 3.14 16.46 1.63
C TYR A 53 2.68 15.63 2.84
N PHE A 54 1.51 15.91 3.40
CA PHE A 54 1.05 15.30 4.65
C PHE A 54 1.01 13.76 4.62
N TRP A 55 0.67 13.15 3.47
CA TRP A 55 0.55 11.69 3.34
C TRP A 55 1.86 10.98 2.98
N ILE A 56 2.86 11.72 2.52
CA ILE A 56 4.10 11.15 2.00
C ILE A 56 4.86 10.36 3.07
N PRO A 57 5.03 10.84 4.32
CA PRO A 57 5.70 10.05 5.36
C PRO A 57 5.05 8.70 5.63
N PHE A 58 3.71 8.64 5.66
CA PHE A 58 2.97 7.40 5.86
C PHE A 58 3.16 6.42 4.69
N LEU A 59 3.16 6.93 3.46
CA LEU A 59 3.44 6.13 2.27
C LEU A 59 4.89 5.62 2.24
N ILE A 60 5.85 6.40 2.72
CA ILE A 60 7.26 5.97 2.86
C ILE A 60 7.36 4.83 3.88
N ILE A 61 6.65 4.91 5.01
CA ILE A 61 6.62 3.81 6.00
C ILE A 61 6.09 2.53 5.37
N VAL A 62 5.00 2.61 4.60
CA VAL A 62 4.46 1.45 3.85
C VAL A 62 5.49 0.94 2.84
N LEU A 63 6.16 1.83 2.11
CA LEU A 63 7.16 1.46 1.12
C LEU A 63 8.36 0.73 1.75
N ILE A 64 8.80 1.16 2.94
CA ILE A 64 9.85 0.49 3.71
C ILE A 64 9.37 -0.88 4.21
N LEU A 65 8.21 -0.94 4.86
CA LEU A 65 7.66 -2.18 5.40
C LEU A 65 7.47 -3.26 4.33
N PHE A 66 6.94 -2.87 3.17
CA PHE A 66 6.64 -3.78 2.05
C PHE A 66 7.75 -3.82 0.98
N ASN A 67 8.97 -3.39 1.31
CA ASN A 67 10.08 -3.42 0.36
C ASN A 67 10.49 -4.88 0.03
N PRO A 68 10.50 -5.31 -1.24
CA PRO A 68 10.94 -6.65 -1.62
C PRO A 68 12.44 -6.89 -1.42
N VAL A 69 13.27 -5.82 -1.39
CA VAL A 69 14.73 -5.91 -1.29
C VAL A 69 15.21 -6.22 0.13
N SER A 70 14.49 -5.72 1.14
CA SER A 70 14.84 -5.91 2.55
C SER A 70 13.65 -6.51 3.32
N PRO A 71 13.48 -7.84 3.30
CA PRO A 71 12.35 -8.48 3.96
C PRO A 71 12.47 -8.40 5.49
N PHE A 72 11.51 -7.74 6.13
CA PHE A 72 11.32 -7.85 7.57
C PHE A 72 10.77 -9.23 7.94
N HIS A 73 11.43 -9.90 8.88
CA HIS A 73 11.02 -11.20 9.41
C HIS A 73 10.11 -10.98 10.62
N LEU A 74 8.87 -10.55 10.35
CA LEU A 74 7.83 -10.41 11.37
C LEU A 74 6.99 -11.69 11.46
N GLY A 75 6.41 -11.94 12.64
CA GLY A 75 5.46 -13.03 12.83
C GLY A 75 4.21 -12.85 11.98
N ARG A 76 3.54 -13.96 11.64
CA ARG A 76 2.32 -13.95 10.80
C ARG A 76 1.25 -13.01 11.32
N GLU A 77 1.02 -12.99 12.63
CA GLU A 77 0.02 -12.13 13.27
C GLU A 77 0.33 -10.65 13.04
N VAL A 78 1.59 -10.26 13.22
CA VAL A 78 2.05 -8.87 12.98
C VAL A 78 1.84 -8.48 11.53
N TRP A 79 2.13 -9.38 10.58
CA TRP A 79 1.87 -9.13 9.16
C TRP A 79 0.38 -8.99 8.84
N VAL A 80 -0.50 -9.78 9.47
CA VAL A 80 -1.96 -9.64 9.31
C VAL A 80 -2.41 -8.24 9.76
N TYR A 81 -1.94 -7.77 10.92
CA TYR A 81 -2.27 -6.42 11.39
C TYR A 81 -1.69 -5.34 10.46
N ALA A 82 -0.44 -5.49 10.01
CA ALA A 82 0.17 -4.54 9.07
C ALA A 82 -0.59 -4.45 7.75
N ASN A 83 -1.04 -5.59 7.21
CA ASN A 83 -1.84 -5.68 6.00
C ASN A 83 -3.21 -5.01 6.18
N LEU A 84 -3.89 -5.24 7.31
CA LEU A 84 -5.18 -4.59 7.59
C LEU A 84 -5.04 -3.07 7.72
N LEU A 85 -4.01 -2.59 8.43
CA LEU A 85 -3.73 -1.16 8.55
C LEU A 85 -3.41 -0.52 7.20
N ALA A 86 -2.56 -1.17 6.39
CA ALA A 86 -2.25 -0.72 5.04
C ALA A 86 -3.49 -0.71 4.12
N SER A 87 -4.33 -1.74 4.22
CA SER A 87 -5.60 -1.81 3.47
C SER A 87 -6.51 -0.64 3.82
N GLY A 88 -6.74 -0.40 5.11
CA GLY A 88 -7.53 0.74 5.57
C GLY A 88 -6.94 2.09 5.14
N PHE A 89 -5.61 2.24 5.21
CA PHE A 89 -4.91 3.44 4.77
C PHE A 89 -5.10 3.71 3.28
N PHE A 90 -4.86 2.73 2.40
CA PHE A 90 -5.08 2.89 0.96
C PHE A 90 -6.56 3.09 0.61
N GLY A 91 -7.46 2.44 1.35
CA GLY A 91 -8.90 2.67 1.26
C GLY A 91 -9.25 4.14 1.54
N PHE A 92 -8.71 4.70 2.62
CA PHE A 92 -8.89 6.11 2.96
C PHE A 92 -8.29 7.05 1.89
N ILE A 93 -7.08 6.76 1.40
CA ILE A 93 -6.46 7.52 0.30
C ILE A 93 -7.36 7.50 -0.95
N SER A 94 -7.93 6.34 -1.30
CA SER A 94 -8.83 6.22 -2.45
C SER A 94 -10.10 7.07 -2.29
N TYR A 95 -10.71 7.07 -1.10
CA TYR A 95 -11.86 7.91 -0.78
C TYR A 95 -11.54 9.41 -0.93
N LYS A 96 -10.39 9.82 -0.41
CA LYS A 96 -9.92 11.21 -0.52
C LYS A 96 -9.67 11.62 -1.98
N LEU A 97 -9.01 10.76 -2.75
CA LEU A 97 -8.75 10.99 -4.18
C LEU A 97 -10.03 11.09 -5.00
N LYS A 98 -11.08 10.36 -4.62
CA LYS A 98 -12.40 10.44 -5.27
C LYS A 98 -13.15 11.75 -4.96
N LYS A 99 -12.93 12.33 -3.78
CA LYS A 99 -13.62 13.56 -3.32
C LYS A 99 -12.97 14.87 -3.77
N LYS A 100 -11.65 14.90 -3.91
CA LYS A 100 -10.96 15.97 -4.66
C LYS A 100 -11.28 15.85 -6.14
#